data_AF-A0A519LD47-F1
#
_entry.id   AF-A0A519LD47-F1
#
_cell.length_a   1.000
_cell.length_b   1.000
_cell.length_c   1.000
_cell.angle_alpha   90.00
_cell.angle_beta   90.00
_cell.angle_gamma   90.00
#
_symmetry.space_group_name_H-M   'P 1'
#
loop_
_entity.id
_entity.type
_entity.pdbx_description
1 polymer ?
#
loop_
_entity_poly.entity_id
_entity_poly.type
_entity_poly.pdbx_seq_one_letter_code
_entity_poly.pdbx_strand_id
1 'polypeptide(L)'
;MRQRKLLGLGLSIALISAAAPAATAQEYRYDSLGRVVRVNNANGVNSFYTYDRAGNRLHLARGTYTTPPTPSPAPWAADDNEMVPVGATRTLAVRGNDTGTGLTVISVSSVSDGSASVASGGTGVVYSSPWYAGTQSFTYTIQDNQGRTASATVYVEVYDLGDPGCDPGGGQLCEIDP
;
A
#
# COMPACT_ATOMS: atom_id res chain seq x y z
N MET A 1 -10.18 43.69 -38.54
CA MET A 1 -9.60 42.57 -37.76
C MET A 1 -10.62 42.08 -36.75
N ARG A 2 -11.05 40.82 -36.86
CA ARG A 2 -11.98 40.15 -35.93
C ARG A 2 -11.20 39.09 -35.15
N GLN A 3 -11.27 39.13 -33.83
CA GLN A 3 -11.14 37.94 -32.97
C GLN A 3 -12.23 38.09 -31.90
N ARG A 4 -13.24 37.23 -31.99
CA ARG A 4 -14.44 37.23 -31.14
C ARG A 4 -14.15 36.39 -29.90
N LYS A 5 -14.47 36.93 -28.72
CA LYS A 5 -14.66 36.17 -27.47
C LYS A 5 -15.61 34.99 -27.75
N LEU A 6 -15.12 33.76 -27.61
CA LEU A 6 -16.00 32.59 -27.52
C LEU A 6 -16.50 32.49 -26.07
N LEU A 7 -17.77 32.85 -25.88
CA LEU A 7 -18.57 32.36 -24.76
C LEU A 7 -18.84 30.87 -25.04
N GLY A 8 -18.32 29.98 -24.20
CA GLY A 8 -18.63 28.55 -24.29
C GLY A 8 -20.11 28.32 -23.97
N LEU A 9 -20.86 27.83 -24.96
CA LEU A 9 -22.28 27.46 -24.82
C LEU A 9 -22.43 26.34 -23.78
N GLY A 10 -23.13 26.63 -22.69
CA GLY A 10 -23.80 25.60 -21.91
C GLY A 10 -24.98 25.08 -22.74
N LEU A 11 -24.89 23.85 -23.22
CA LEU A 11 -26.00 23.19 -23.90
C LEU A 11 -26.99 22.69 -22.85
N SER A 12 -27.90 23.56 -22.40
CA SER A 12 -29.10 23.16 -21.69
C SER A 12 -30.20 22.89 -22.71
N ILE A 13 -30.43 21.62 -23.05
CA ILE A 13 -31.64 21.23 -23.77
C ILE A 13 -32.71 20.87 -22.73
N ALA A 14 -33.70 21.76 -22.60
CA ALA A 14 -35.01 21.44 -22.04
C ALA A 14 -35.99 21.26 -23.22
N LEU A 15 -36.74 20.17 -23.25
CA LEU A 15 -37.85 19.96 -24.19
C LEU A 15 -39.08 19.52 -23.40
N ILE A 16 -40.19 20.24 -23.60
CA ILE A 16 -41.51 20.01 -23.00
C ILE A 16 -42.35 19.10 -23.92
N SER A 17 -42.91 18.05 -23.31
CA SER A 17 -43.95 17.07 -23.70
C SER A 17 -44.12 16.62 -25.16
N ALA A 18 -43.75 15.35 -25.40
CA ALA A 18 -44.51 14.38 -26.19
C ALA A 18 -44.23 12.99 -25.59
N ALA A 19 -45.27 12.18 -25.34
CA ALA A 19 -45.09 10.83 -24.80
C ALA A 19 -44.30 9.96 -25.80
N ALA A 20 -43.04 9.69 -25.50
CA ALA A 20 -42.11 8.82 -26.23
C ALA A 20 -41.30 8.02 -25.19
N PRO A 21 -40.87 6.78 -25.49
CA PRO A 21 -40.42 5.82 -24.49
C PRO A 21 -39.20 6.33 -23.71
N ALA A 22 -39.13 5.98 -22.43
CA ALA A 22 -38.12 6.41 -21.44
C ALA A 22 -36.79 6.80 -22.09
N ALA A 23 -36.52 8.11 -22.11
CA ALA A 23 -35.28 8.65 -22.66
C ALA A 23 -34.07 7.97 -21.99
N THR A 24 -33.30 7.21 -22.77
CA THR A 24 -32.02 6.62 -22.40
C THR A 24 -30.95 7.71 -22.33
N ALA A 25 -31.12 8.67 -21.43
CA ALA A 25 -30.19 9.79 -21.29
C ALA A 25 -28.83 9.28 -20.77
N GLN A 26 -27.82 9.28 -21.65
CA GLN A 26 -26.44 9.13 -21.23
C GLN A 26 -25.93 10.49 -20.77
N GLU A 27 -25.57 10.61 -19.49
CA GLU A 27 -25.04 11.86 -18.93
C GLU A 27 -23.51 11.79 -18.83
N TYR A 28 -22.82 12.80 -19.35
CA TYR A 28 -21.37 12.93 -19.24
C TYR A 28 -21.01 13.97 -18.18
N ARG A 29 -20.02 13.67 -17.34
CA ARG A 29 -19.39 14.66 -16.45
C ARG A 29 -17.94 14.85 -16.83
N TYR A 30 -17.46 16.08 -16.66
CA TYR A 30 -16.12 16.49 -17.05
C TYR A 30 -15.33 17.05 -15.85
N ASP A 31 -14.01 16.91 -15.87
CA ASP A 31 -13.12 17.68 -14.99
C ASP A 31 -12.94 19.13 -15.48
N SER A 32 -12.16 19.94 -14.74
CA SER A 32 -11.87 21.33 -15.09
C SER A 32 -11.05 21.51 -16.39
N LEU A 33 -10.50 20.42 -16.94
CA LEU A 33 -9.77 20.39 -18.20
C LEU A 33 -10.64 19.88 -19.37
N GLY A 34 -11.93 19.64 -19.13
CA GLY A 34 -12.88 19.18 -20.15
C GLY A 34 -12.76 17.69 -20.49
N ARG A 35 -12.09 16.89 -19.67
CA ARG A 35 -11.96 15.43 -19.86
C ARG A 35 -13.09 14.69 -19.17
N VAL A 36 -13.61 13.62 -19.76
CA VAL A 36 -14.76 12.86 -19.22
C VAL A 36 -14.36 12.12 -17.95
N VAL A 37 -14.96 12.43 -16.80
CA VAL A 37 -14.73 11.71 -15.53
C VAL A 37 -15.82 10.70 -15.21
N ARG A 38 -17.00 10.83 -15.82
CA ARG A 38 -18.13 9.92 -15.62
C ARG A 38 -19.02 9.83 -16.85
N VAL A 39 -19.49 8.62 -17.16
CA VAL A 39 -20.57 8.34 -18.10
C VAL A 39 -21.67 7.62 -17.35
N ASN A 40 -22.86 8.23 -17.27
CA ASN A 40 -24.05 7.57 -16.75
C ASN A 40 -24.68 6.76 -17.87
N ASN A 41 -24.57 5.43 -17.80
CA ASN A 41 -25.24 4.60 -18.79
C ASN A 41 -26.72 4.41 -18.42
N ALA A 42 -27.55 4.22 -19.45
CA ALA A 42 -29.00 4.06 -19.29
C ALA A 42 -29.43 2.85 -18.44
N ASN A 43 -28.50 1.93 -18.13
CA ASN A 43 -28.71 0.78 -17.25
C ASN A 43 -28.40 1.07 -15.76
N GLY A 44 -28.10 2.33 -15.41
CA GLY A 44 -27.73 2.73 -14.05
C GLY A 44 -26.28 2.40 -13.65
N VAL A 45 -25.50 1.78 -14.55
CA VAL A 45 -24.07 1.49 -14.32
C VAL A 45 -23.25 2.64 -14.88
N ASN A 46 -22.60 3.39 -14.01
CA ASN A 46 -21.75 4.50 -14.39
C ASN A 46 -20.33 4.01 -14.71
N SER A 47 -19.71 4.56 -15.75
CA SER A 47 -18.28 4.38 -16.04
C SER A 47 -17.51 5.59 -15.55
N PHE A 48 -16.40 5.36 -14.84
CA PHE A 48 -15.58 6.39 -14.23
C PHE A 48 -14.17 6.36 -14.77
N TYR A 49 -13.61 7.56 -14.96
CA TYR A 49 -12.28 7.74 -15.51
C TYR A 49 -11.44 8.62 -14.60
N THR A 50 -10.20 8.20 -14.36
CA THR A 50 -9.15 9.06 -13.81
C THR A 50 -8.06 9.25 -14.86
N TYR A 51 -7.32 10.35 -14.74
CA TYR A 51 -6.27 10.70 -15.70
C TYR A 51 -4.99 11.09 -14.96
N ASP A 52 -3.84 10.82 -15.57
CA ASP A 52 -2.56 11.36 -15.10
C ASP A 52 -2.42 12.87 -15.46
N ARG A 53 -1.29 13.46 -15.08
CA ARG A 53 -0.96 14.87 -15.38
C ARG A 53 -0.69 15.11 -16.87
N ALA A 54 -0.37 14.07 -17.64
CA ALA A 54 -0.14 14.13 -19.09
C ALA A 54 -1.41 13.94 -19.92
N GLY A 55 -2.53 13.53 -19.30
CA GLY A 55 -3.81 13.32 -19.98
C GLY A 55 -4.14 11.87 -20.31
N ASN A 56 -3.30 10.91 -19.92
CA ASN A 56 -3.58 9.50 -20.17
C ASN A 56 -4.57 8.97 -19.13
N ARG A 57 -5.47 8.08 -19.56
CA ARG A 57 -6.45 7.44 -18.68
C ARG A 57 -5.74 6.45 -17.74
N LEU A 58 -5.83 6.70 -16.43
CA LEU A 58 -5.20 5.89 -15.37
C LEU A 58 -6.10 4.73 -14.89
N HIS A 59 -7.42 4.93 -14.75
CA HIS A 59 -8.36 3.89 -14.32
C HIS A 59 -9.71 3.96 -15.05
N LEU A 60 -10.35 2.79 -15.21
CA LEU A 60 -11.77 2.63 -15.56
C LEU A 60 -12.48 1.84 -14.46
N ALA A 61 -13.42 2.46 -13.76
CA ALA A 61 -14.31 1.76 -12.84
C ALA A 61 -15.74 1.75 -13.37
N ARG A 62 -16.46 0.63 -13.23
CA ARG A 62 -17.87 0.50 -13.61
C ARG A 62 -18.69 0.11 -12.38
N GLY A 63 -19.77 0.83 -12.12
CA GLY A 63 -20.65 0.53 -10.99
C GLY A 63 -21.77 1.55 -10.86
N THR A 64 -22.69 1.34 -9.93
CA THR A 64 -23.83 2.25 -9.70
C THR A 64 -23.47 3.49 -8.87
N TYR A 65 -22.18 3.70 -8.57
CA TYR A 65 -21.69 4.88 -7.84
C TYR A 65 -22.08 6.17 -8.57
N THR A 66 -22.32 7.27 -7.87
CA THR A 66 -22.65 8.59 -8.47
C THR A 66 -21.43 9.52 -8.58
N THR A 67 -20.37 9.21 -7.82
CA THR A 67 -19.07 9.88 -7.82
C THR A 67 -17.97 8.92 -8.23
N PRO A 68 -16.89 9.40 -8.91
CA PRO A 68 -15.75 8.55 -9.22
C PRO A 68 -15.18 7.93 -7.95
N PRO A 69 -14.90 6.61 -7.93
CA PRO A 69 -14.19 6.02 -6.81
C PRO A 69 -12.82 6.69 -6.73
N THR A 70 -12.47 7.17 -5.53
CA THR A 70 -11.12 7.67 -5.27
C THR A 70 -10.13 6.52 -5.48
N PRO A 71 -9.06 6.71 -6.26
CA PRO A 71 -8.02 5.69 -6.41
C PRO A 71 -7.49 5.26 -5.05
N SER A 72 -7.28 3.96 -4.85
CA SER A 72 -6.61 3.48 -3.64
C SER A 72 -5.17 3.99 -3.60
N PRO A 73 -4.68 4.49 -2.45
CA PRO A 73 -3.27 4.85 -2.27
C PRO A 73 -2.35 3.72 -2.74
N ALA A 74 -1.24 4.07 -3.40
CA ALA A 74 -0.19 3.11 -3.74
C ALA A 74 0.50 2.63 -2.45
N PRO A 75 1.06 1.41 -2.43
CA PRO A 75 1.86 0.96 -1.29
C PRO A 75 3.12 1.81 -1.17
N TRP A 76 3.46 2.19 0.05
CA TRP A 76 4.74 2.77 0.42
C TRP A 76 5.23 2.04 1.66
N ALA A 77 6.40 1.42 1.54
CA ALA A 77 7.06 0.70 2.61
C ALA A 77 8.10 1.62 3.27
N ALA A 78 8.09 1.68 4.59
CA ALA A 78 9.04 2.46 5.37
C ALA A 78 10.07 1.54 6.03
N ASP A 79 11.30 2.04 6.19
CA ASP A 79 12.34 1.29 6.88
C ASP A 79 11.99 1.09 8.37
N ASP A 80 12.40 -0.05 8.91
CA ASP A 80 12.08 -0.48 10.27
C ASP A 80 13.35 -0.61 11.14
N ASN A 81 13.17 -0.40 12.44
CA ASN A 81 14.19 -0.68 13.45
C ASN A 81 13.62 -1.62 14.51
N GLU A 82 14.32 -2.73 14.75
CA GLU A 82 13.89 -3.76 15.68
C GLU A 82 15.03 -4.16 16.61
N MET A 83 14.70 -4.53 17.84
CA MET A 83 15.64 -5.10 18.80
C MET A 83 15.26 -6.54 19.10
N VAL A 84 16.21 -7.47 18.97
CA VAL A 84 15.95 -8.90 19.18
C VAL A 84 17.03 -9.49 20.09
N PRO A 85 16.68 -10.21 21.17
CA PRO A 85 17.68 -10.92 21.96
C PRO A 85 18.43 -11.96 21.14
N VAL A 86 19.71 -12.20 21.46
CA VAL A 86 20.47 -13.33 20.91
C VAL A 86 19.72 -14.66 21.03
N GLY A 87 19.76 -15.47 19.97
CA GLY A 87 19.08 -16.78 19.90
C GLY A 87 17.55 -16.74 19.86
N ALA A 88 16.91 -15.57 19.97
CA ALA A 88 15.47 -15.46 19.94
C ALA A 88 14.90 -15.56 18.52
N THR A 89 13.69 -16.10 18.44
CA THR A 89 12.83 -16.02 17.25
C THR A 89 11.63 -15.11 17.55
N ARG A 90 11.38 -14.13 16.68
CA ARG A 90 10.27 -13.18 16.82
C ARG A 90 9.54 -12.99 15.49
N THR A 91 8.25 -12.67 15.57
CA THR A 91 7.51 -12.13 14.42
C THR A 91 7.55 -10.61 14.49
N LEU A 92 8.23 -9.99 13.51
CA LEU A 92 8.40 -8.55 13.37
C LEU A 92 7.22 -7.94 12.61
N ALA A 93 6.66 -6.86 13.15
CA ALA A 93 5.48 -6.19 12.61
C ALA A 93 5.85 -5.11 11.59
N VAL A 94 6.61 -5.50 10.56
CA VAL A 94 7.22 -4.59 9.56
C VAL A 94 6.23 -3.70 8.79
N ARG A 95 4.93 -4.04 8.81
CA ARG A 95 3.89 -3.22 8.16
C ARG A 95 3.39 -2.06 9.02
N GLY A 96 3.93 -1.88 10.23
CA GLY A 96 3.37 -0.98 11.24
C GLY A 96 3.46 0.51 10.89
N ASN A 97 4.46 0.89 10.10
CA ASN A 97 4.74 2.24 9.62
C ASN A 97 4.47 2.42 8.11
N ASP A 98 3.99 1.38 7.44
CA ASP A 98 3.68 1.38 6.01
C ASP A 98 2.36 2.07 5.69
N THR A 99 2.22 2.57 4.45
CA THR A 99 0.96 3.15 3.96
C THR A 99 0.48 2.48 2.67
N GLY A 100 -0.85 2.34 2.55
CA GLY A 100 -1.49 1.63 1.43
C GLY A 100 -2.75 0.89 1.90
N THR A 101 -3.38 0.16 1.00
CA THR A 101 -4.64 -0.57 1.30
C THR A 101 -4.43 -2.07 1.14
N GLY A 102 -4.75 -2.86 2.17
CA GLY A 102 -4.71 -4.32 2.08
C GLY A 102 -3.30 -4.88 1.87
N LEU A 103 -2.32 -4.31 2.56
CA LEU A 103 -0.91 -4.67 2.44
C LEU A 103 -0.63 -6.05 3.04
N THR A 104 0.08 -6.91 2.31
CA THR A 104 0.63 -8.18 2.80
C THR A 104 2.11 -8.28 2.46
N VAL A 105 2.91 -8.87 3.34
CA VAL A 105 4.31 -9.19 3.04
C VAL A 105 4.32 -10.39 2.10
N ILE A 106 5.02 -10.28 0.97
CA ILE A 106 5.07 -11.32 -0.06
C ILE A 106 6.47 -11.91 -0.26
N SER A 107 7.52 -11.20 0.14
CA SER A 107 8.89 -11.73 0.10
C SER A 107 9.78 -11.05 1.13
N VAL A 108 10.85 -11.75 1.49
CA VAL A 108 11.92 -11.28 2.37
C VAL A 108 13.24 -11.80 1.85
N SER A 109 14.31 -11.00 1.94
CA SER A 109 15.66 -11.44 1.59
C SER A 109 16.26 -12.32 2.71
N SER A 110 17.32 -13.06 2.38
CA SER A 110 18.10 -13.77 3.41
C SER A 110 18.86 -12.80 4.33
N VAL A 111 19.23 -13.30 5.50
CA VAL A 111 20.16 -12.68 6.46
C VAL A 111 21.41 -13.56 6.56
N SER A 112 22.59 -12.98 6.85
CA SER A 112 23.86 -13.71 6.85
C SER A 112 23.95 -14.81 7.92
N ASP A 113 23.60 -14.47 9.16
CA ASP A 113 23.87 -15.31 10.35
C ASP A 113 22.61 -15.60 11.16
N GLY A 114 21.47 -15.60 10.48
CA GLY A 114 20.16 -15.87 11.06
C GLY A 114 19.21 -16.35 9.98
N SER A 115 17.90 -16.22 10.22
CA SER A 115 16.90 -16.47 9.19
C SER A 115 15.80 -15.44 9.22
N ALA A 116 15.26 -15.15 8.05
CA ALA A 116 14.08 -14.30 7.87
C ALA A 116 13.13 -15.02 6.90
N SER A 117 11.85 -15.11 7.27
CA SER A 117 10.81 -15.72 6.44
C SER A 117 9.50 -14.96 6.59
N VAL A 118 8.65 -15.03 5.57
CA VAL A 118 7.34 -14.38 5.61
C VAL A 118 6.43 -15.12 6.60
N ALA A 119 5.83 -14.39 7.54
CA ALA A 119 4.88 -14.97 8.48
C ALA A 119 3.60 -15.46 7.78
N SER A 120 2.88 -16.40 8.39
CA SER A 120 1.64 -16.93 7.81
C SER A 120 0.64 -15.80 7.48
N GLY A 121 0.05 -15.88 6.28
CA GLY A 121 -0.86 -14.86 5.76
C GLY A 121 -0.19 -13.53 5.39
N GLY A 122 1.14 -13.44 5.33
CA GLY A 122 1.85 -12.20 4.99
C GLY A 122 1.70 -11.12 6.06
N THR A 123 1.52 -11.53 7.31
CA THR A 123 1.20 -10.63 8.43
C THR A 123 2.41 -9.86 8.96
N GLY A 124 3.62 -10.35 8.69
CA GLY A 124 4.89 -9.77 9.10
C GLY A 124 6.07 -10.65 8.66
N VAL A 125 7.21 -10.54 9.34
CA VAL A 125 8.41 -11.35 9.07
C VAL A 125 8.76 -12.15 10.32
N VAL A 126 8.90 -13.47 10.20
CA VAL A 126 9.49 -14.32 11.24
C VAL A 126 11.01 -14.24 11.11
N TYR A 127 11.66 -13.74 12.15
CA TYR A 127 13.10 -13.56 12.21
C TYR A 127 13.70 -14.37 13.36
N SER A 128 14.74 -15.14 13.07
CA SER A 128 15.56 -15.84 14.07
C SER A 128 16.96 -15.24 14.07
N SER A 129 17.37 -14.74 15.23
CA SER A 129 18.66 -14.07 15.43
C SER A 129 19.83 -15.05 15.53
N PRO A 130 21.07 -14.60 15.24
CA PRO A 130 22.29 -15.28 15.65
C PRO A 130 22.38 -15.42 17.17
N TRP A 131 23.29 -16.28 17.63
CA TRP A 131 23.65 -16.45 19.04
C TRP A 131 24.71 -15.45 19.51
N TYR A 132 24.84 -14.30 18.84
CA TYR A 132 25.79 -13.24 19.19
C TYR A 132 25.18 -11.86 18.94
N ALA A 133 25.61 -10.86 19.73
CA ALA A 133 25.15 -9.49 19.60
C ALA A 133 25.76 -8.80 18.37
N GLY A 134 24.99 -7.93 17.71
CA GLY A 134 25.42 -7.23 16.50
C GLY A 134 24.26 -6.72 15.67
N THR A 135 24.56 -5.99 14.59
CA THR A 135 23.54 -5.46 13.68
C THR A 135 23.35 -6.38 12.48
N GLN A 136 22.10 -6.74 12.21
CA GLN A 136 21.68 -7.47 11.02
C GLN A 136 20.77 -6.59 10.17
N SER A 137 20.70 -6.85 8.87
CA SER A 137 19.77 -6.15 7.97
C SER A 137 19.22 -7.08 6.89
N PHE A 138 17.98 -6.87 6.51
CA PHE A 138 17.34 -7.52 5.37
C PHE A 138 16.27 -6.63 4.77
N THR A 139 15.82 -6.94 3.56
CA THR A 139 14.71 -6.24 2.90
C THR A 139 13.45 -7.08 2.89
N TYR A 140 12.28 -6.44 2.94
CA TYR A 140 10.99 -7.08 2.70
C TYR A 140 10.25 -6.39 1.56
N THR A 141 9.28 -7.09 0.96
CA THR A 141 8.38 -6.52 -0.05
C THR A 141 6.93 -6.73 0.38
N ILE A 142 6.16 -5.64 0.37
CA ILE A 142 4.71 -5.65 0.54
C ILE A 142 4.01 -5.60 -0.81
N GLN A 143 2.81 -6.17 -0.86
CA GLN A 143 1.90 -6.10 -1.99
C GLN A 143 0.51 -5.66 -1.52
N ASP A 144 -0.16 -4.83 -2.30
CA ASP A 144 -1.56 -4.49 -2.07
C ASP A 144 -2.54 -5.41 -2.80
N ASN A 145 -3.84 -5.21 -2.58
CA ASN A 145 -4.89 -6.01 -3.24
C ASN A 145 -5.00 -5.83 -4.77
N GLN A 146 -4.23 -4.89 -5.35
CA GLN A 146 -4.15 -4.64 -6.78
C GLN A 146 -2.84 -5.20 -7.39
N GLY A 147 -2.00 -5.84 -6.58
CA GLY A 147 -0.73 -6.40 -7.01
C GLY A 147 0.42 -5.39 -7.09
N ARG A 148 0.21 -4.13 -6.69
CA ARG A 148 1.28 -3.12 -6.63
C ARG A 148 2.19 -3.43 -5.45
N THR A 149 3.48 -3.19 -5.59
CA THR A 149 4.49 -3.55 -4.59
C THR A 149 5.34 -2.36 -4.12
N ALA A 150 5.87 -2.47 -2.91
CA ALA A 150 6.88 -1.59 -2.36
C ALA A 150 7.83 -2.39 -1.45
N SER A 151 9.07 -1.94 -1.30
CA SER A 151 10.09 -2.62 -0.50
C SER A 151 10.77 -1.64 0.46
N ALA A 152 11.19 -2.15 1.62
CA ALA A 152 11.94 -1.40 2.63
C ALA A 152 12.94 -2.30 3.35
N THR A 153 13.82 -1.69 4.14
CA THR A 153 14.89 -2.33 4.90
C THR A 153 14.52 -2.42 6.37
N VAL A 154 14.72 -3.60 6.96
CA VAL A 154 14.67 -3.79 8.41
C VAL A 154 16.08 -3.81 8.94
N TYR A 155 16.37 -2.96 9.91
CA TYR A 155 17.60 -2.95 10.69
C TYR A 155 17.33 -3.59 12.05
N VAL A 156 17.99 -4.72 12.31
CA VAL A 156 17.83 -5.46 13.57
C VAL A 156 19.09 -5.29 14.42
N GLU A 157 18.92 -4.74 15.61
CA GLU A 157 19.95 -4.75 16.65
C GLU A 157 19.75 -6.00 17.52
N VAL A 158 20.69 -6.94 17.39
CA VAL A 158 20.74 -8.14 18.23
C VAL A 158 21.50 -7.80 19.49
N TYR A 159 20.85 -7.96 20.65
CA TYR A 159 21.43 -7.63 21.94
C TYR A 159 21.54 -8.85 22.85
N ASP A 160 22.59 -8.85 23.67
CA ASP A 160 22.78 -9.88 24.68
C ASP A 160 21.79 -9.65 25.83
N LEU A 161 21.22 -10.74 26.36
CA LEU A 161 20.36 -10.66 27.55
C LEU A 161 21.19 -10.44 28.82
N GLY A 162 22.52 -10.58 28.72
CA GLY A 162 23.37 -10.82 29.87
C GLY A 162 23.08 -12.22 30.41
N ASP A 163 24.10 -12.92 30.90
CA ASP A 163 23.83 -14.17 31.60
C ASP A 163 23.09 -13.85 32.91
N PRO A 164 21.83 -14.28 33.10
CA PRO A 164 21.12 -14.08 34.36
C PRO A 164 21.81 -14.78 35.54
N GLY A 165 22.76 -15.69 35.27
CA GLY A 165 23.55 -16.44 36.23
C GLY A 165 24.98 -15.93 36.46
N CYS A 166 25.48 -14.96 35.68
CA CYS A 166 26.80 -14.38 35.94
C CYS A 166 26.68 -12.98 36.55
N ASP A 167 26.62 -12.93 37.87
CA ASP A 167 26.86 -11.71 38.61
C ASP A 167 28.33 -11.27 38.43
N PRO A 168 28.62 -10.09 37.85
CA PRO A 168 29.98 -9.57 37.77
C PRO A 168 30.57 -9.19 39.16
N GLY A 169 29.78 -9.29 40.24
CA GLY A 169 30.21 -9.00 41.62
C GLY A 169 30.30 -10.20 42.57
N GLY A 170 30.09 -11.45 42.12
CA GLY A 170 29.69 -12.52 43.04
C GLY A 170 30.17 -13.94 42.75
N GLY A 171 31.44 -14.13 42.37
CA GLY A 171 32.20 -15.36 42.68
C GLY A 171 31.71 -16.72 42.16
N GLN A 172 30.68 -16.82 41.33
CA GLN A 172 30.24 -18.10 40.77
C GLN A 172 30.81 -18.27 39.36
N LEU A 173 31.62 -19.31 39.19
CA LEU A 173 32.26 -19.67 37.92
C LEU A 173 31.16 -20.03 36.91
N CYS A 174 31.22 -19.41 35.73
CA CYS A 174 30.40 -19.77 34.58
C CYS A 174 30.63 -21.26 34.29
N GLU A 175 29.64 -22.11 34.54
CA GLU A 175 29.71 -23.49 34.08
C GLU A 175 29.40 -23.46 32.59
N ILE A 176 30.45 -23.50 31.77
CA ILE A 176 30.31 -23.75 30.34
C ILE A 176 29.94 -25.22 30.23
N ASP A 177 28.64 -25.53 30.21
CA ASP A 177 28.19 -26.89 29.91
C ASP A 177 28.55 -27.19 28.44
N PRO A 178 29.14 -28.37 28.12
CA PRO A 178 29.87 -28.62 26.88
C PRO A 178 28.99 -28.88 25.65
#